data_AF-A0A7W0BVX7-F1
#
_entry.id   AF-A0A7W0BVX7-F1
#
_cell.length_a   1.000
_cell.length_b   1.000
_cell.length_c   1.000
_cell.angle_alpha   90.00
_cell.angle_beta   90.00
_cell.angle_gamma   90.00
#
_symmetry.space_group_name_H-M   'P 1'
#
loop_
_entity.id
_entity.type
_entity.pdbx_description
1 polymer ?
#
loop_
_entity_poly.entity_id
_entity_poly.type
_entity_poly.pdbx_seq_one_letter_code
_entity_poly.pdbx_strand_id
1 'polypeptide(L)' 'MIYAISIFYMISAIFAYLAIATVLSLNKAKMYPPKQILKRKIGLYMMGALLCFLIGWTFQYF' A
#
# COMPACT_ATOMS: atom_id res chain seq x y z
N MET A 1 -6.19 -20.37 -10.64
CA MET A 1 -6.70 -19.40 -9.63
C MET A 1 -5.63 -19.05 -8.60
N ILE A 2 -4.90 -20.02 -8.03
CA ILE A 2 -3.78 -19.79 -7.09
C ILE A 2 -2.74 -18.77 -7.58
N TYR A 3 -2.35 -18.80 -8.87
CA TYR A 3 -1.41 -17.83 -9.42
C TYR A 3 -1.95 -16.39 -9.44
N ALA A 4 -3.25 -16.20 -9.64
CA ALA A 4 -3.86 -14.86 -9.61
C ALA A 4 -3.90 -14.33 -8.18
N ILE A 5 -4.28 -15.18 -7.22
CA ILE A 5 -4.32 -14.85 -5.78
C ILE A 5 -2.92 -14.45 -5.28
N SER A 6 -1.88 -15.21 -5.65
CA SER A 6 -0.50 -14.89 -5.27
C SER A 6 -0.01 -13.57 -5.87
N ILE A 7 -0.39 -13.25 -7.12
CA ILE A 7 -0.10 -11.95 -7.74
C ILE A 7 -0.76 -10.80 -6.95
N PHE A 8 -2.03 -10.93 -6.56
CA PHE A 8 -2.72 -9.90 -5.78
C PHE A 8 -2.06 -9.68 -4.40
N TYR A 9 -1.65 -10.75 -3.72
CA TYR A 9 -0.93 -10.63 -2.45
C TYR A 9 0.46 -10.01 -2.61
N MET A 10 1.19 -10.34 -3.68
CA MET A 10 2.49 -9.71 -4.00
C MET A 10 2.33 -8.21 -4.27
N ILE A 11 1.30 -7.82 -5.04
CA ILE A 11 1.00 -6.40 -5.30
C ILE A 11 0.62 -5.68 -4.00
N SER A 12 -0.20 -6.29 -3.16
CA SER A 12 -0.55 -5.74 -1.84
C SER A 12 0.68 -5.50 -0.97
N ALA A 13 1.61 -6.46 -0.91
CA ALA A 13 2.86 -6.34 -0.17
C ALA A 13 3.75 -5.20 -0.69
N ILE A 14 3.83 -5.01 -2.01
CA ILE A 14 4.56 -3.88 -2.64
C ILE A 14 3.96 -2.55 -2.21
N PHE A 15 2.63 -2.39 -2.27
CA PHE A 15 1.95 -1.17 -1.84
C PHE A 15 2.13 -0.90 -0.34
N ALA A 16 2.10 -1.94 0.50
CA ALA A 16 2.37 -1.82 1.93
C ALA A 16 3.81 -1.35 2.19
N TYR A 17 4.79 -1.89 1.46
CA TYR A 17 6.18 -1.44 1.55
C TYR A 17 6.35 0.04 1.15
N LEU A 18 5.71 0.45 0.06
CA LEU A 18 5.67 1.87 -0.38
C LEU A 18 5.05 2.78 0.68
N ALA A 19 3.98 2.33 1.35
CA ALA A 19 3.35 3.05 2.46
C ALA A 19 4.33 3.22 3.64
N ILE A 20 5.03 2.15 4.04
CA ILE A 20 6.01 2.21 5.14
C ILE A 20 7.18 3.14 4.79
N ALA A 21 7.72 3.04 3.57
CA ALA A 21 8.78 3.92 3.09
C ALA A 21 8.34 5.40 3.09
N THR A 22 7.08 5.68 2.73
CA THR A 22 6.53 7.04 2.82
C THR A 22 6.28 7.52 4.24
N VAL A 23 5.93 6.64 5.18
CA VAL A 23 5.85 6.97 6.62
C VAL A 23 7.23 7.30 7.19
N LEU A 24 8.26 6.50 6.87
CA LEU A 24 9.63 6.74 7.33
C LEU A 24 10.20 8.06 6.78
N SER A 25 9.91 8.36 5.51
CA SER A 25 10.29 9.65 4.92
C SER A 25 9.49 10.83 5.47
N LEU A 26 8.22 10.64 5.87
CA LEU A 26 7.44 11.66 6.59
C LEU A 26 8.12 12.04 7.91
N ASN A 27 8.63 11.05 8.64
CA ASN A 27 9.29 11.27 9.93
C ASN A 27 10.65 12.00 9.78
N LYS A 28 11.33 11.82 8.64
CA LYS A 28 12.58 12.52 8.28
C LYS A 28 12.37 13.88 7.62
N ALA A 29 11.16 14.22 7.16
CA ALA A 29 10.88 15.46 6.44
C ALA A 29 10.90 16.68 7.40
N LYS A 30 12.07 17.32 7.52
CA LYS A 30 12.32 18.40 8.49
C LYS A 30 11.85 19.79 8.02
N MET A 31 11.57 20.03 6.72
CA MET A 31 11.16 21.39 6.30
C MET A 31 10.37 21.50 4.98
N TYR A 32 10.53 20.59 4.02
CA TYR A 32 9.78 20.54 2.75
C TYR A 32 9.95 19.13 2.17
N PRO A 33 8.97 18.47 1.52
CA PRO A 33 7.71 18.99 0.93
C PRO A 33 6.52 18.97 1.92
N PRO A 34 5.32 19.47 1.53
CA PRO A 34 4.20 19.62 2.46
C PRO A 34 3.83 18.27 3.08
N LYS A 35 3.94 18.16 4.42
CA LYS A 35 3.60 16.94 5.19
C LYS A 35 2.21 16.41 4.84
N GLN A 36 1.31 17.28 4.39
CA GLN A 36 -0.04 16.95 3.93
C GLN A 36 -0.06 16.11 2.64
N ILE A 37 0.86 16.36 1.69
CA ILE A 37 0.97 15.58 0.45
C ILE A 37 1.52 14.18 0.75
N LEU A 38 2.54 14.07 1.61
CA LEU A 38 3.06 12.75 2.02
C LEU A 38 1.99 11.96 2.77
N LYS A 39 1.24 12.57 3.69
CA LYS A 39 0.12 11.92 4.37
C LYS A 39 -0.96 11.43 3.38
N ARG A 40 -1.29 12.23 2.36
CA ARG A 40 -2.23 11.83 1.31
C ARG A 40 -1.70 10.66 0.48
N LYS A 41 -0.40 10.64 0.17
CA LYS A 41 0.25 9.51 -0.52
C LYS A 41 0.23 8.23 0.32
N ILE A 42 0.52 8.32 1.62
CA ILE A 42 0.42 7.18 2.55
C ILE A 42 -1.01 6.63 2.55
N GLY A 43 -2.02 7.50 2.62
CA GLY A 43 -3.42 7.09 2.53
C GLY A 43 -3.76 6.36 1.23
N LEU A 44 -3.29 6.87 0.09
CA LEU A 44 -3.47 6.20 -1.22
C LEU A 44 -2.78 4.84 -1.27
N TYR A 45 -1.55 4.72 -0.76
CA TYR A 45 -0.84 3.44 -0.74
C TYR A 45 -1.49 2.43 0.21
N MET A 46 -1.98 2.85 1.38
CA MET A 46 -2.75 1.98 2.28
C MET A 46 -4.07 1.52 1.66
N MET A 47 -4.83 2.42 1.03
CA MET A 47 -6.06 2.04 0.32
C MET A 47 -5.77 1.03 -0.80
N GLY A 48 -4.72 1.27 -1.60
CA GLY A 48 -4.31 0.35 -2.66
C GLY A 48 -3.92 -1.02 -2.13
N ALA A 49 -3.15 -1.07 -1.03
CA ALA A 49 -2.76 -2.32 -0.38
C ALA A 49 -3.98 -3.11 0.14
N LEU A 50 -4.91 -2.43 0.82
CA LEU A 50 -6.13 -3.02 1.36
C LEU A 50 -7.06 -3.53 0.26
N LEU A 51 -7.26 -2.77 -0.81
CA LEU A 51 -8.07 -3.20 -1.95
C LEU A 51 -7.47 -4.44 -2.61
N CYS A 52 -6.17 -4.46 -2.89
CA CYS A 52 -5.52 -5.63 -3.49
C CYS A 52 -5.58 -6.85 -2.57
N PHE A 53 -5.46 -6.65 -1.26
CA PHE A 53 -5.60 -7.72 -0.27
C PHE A 53 -7.01 -8.29 -0.25
N LEU A 54 -8.04 -7.42 -0.20
CA LEU A 54 -9.44 -7.83 -0.20
C LEU A 54 -9.82 -8.55 -1.49
N ILE A 55 -9.31 -8.09 -2.64
CA ILE A 55 -9.53 -8.77 -3.93
C ILE A 55 -8.90 -10.17 -3.88
N GLY A 56 -7.62 -10.28 -3.52
CA GLY A 56 -6.94 -11.58 -3.37
C GLY A 56 -7.67 -12.52 -2.40
N TRP A 57 -8.18 -11.97 -1.29
CA TRP A 57 -8.99 -12.68 -0.31
C TRP A 57 -10.31 -13.17 -0.91
N THR A 58 -11.08 -12.33 -1.60
CA THR A 58 -12.36 -12.74 -2.22
C THR A 58 -12.17 -13.84 -3.26
N PHE A 59 -11.09 -13.78 -4.05
CA PHE A 59 -10.73 -14.82 -5.02
C PHE A 59 -10.29 -16.14 -4.38
N GLN A 60 -9.97 -16.16 -3.09
CA GLN A 60 -9.62 -17.38 -2.38
C GLN A 60 -10.85 -18.22 -1.98
N TYR A 61 -12.02 -17.59 -1.87
CA TYR A 61 -13.28 -18.25 -1.52
C TYR A 61 -14.15 -18.61 -2.72
N PHE A 62 -13.74 -18.20 -3.93
CA PHE A 62 -14.37 -18.50 -5.22
C PHE A 62 -13.55 -19.53 -5.98
#